data_AF-A0A1J5E0V1-F1
#
_entry.id   AF-A0A1J5E0V1-F1
#
_cell.length_a   1.000
_cell.length_b   1.000
_cell.length_c   1.000
_cell.angle_alpha   90.00
_cell.angle_beta   90.00
_cell.angle_gamma   90.00
#
_symmetry.space_group_name_H-M   'P 1'
#
loop_
_entity.id
_entity.type
_entity.pdbx_description
1 polymer ?
#
loop_
_entity_poly.entity_id
_entity_poly.type
_entity_poly.pdbx_seq_one_letter_code
_entity_poly.pdbx_strand_id
1 'polypeptide(L)'
;MTISNERGSALIITLMLLLILTAIGIYAISISTTEMSIALQSKTGTATLNSADSGAHFGIDLVPNVLTTDCTVVLPDQSVYTVTSRTTGTLTVKAGFGSNYRFADFEVTSRGNAPPQFVAQRTVQAVVDYGPVPVGTGYDPN
;
A
#
# COMPACT_ATOMS: atom_id res chain seq x y z
N MET A 1 -34.19 -16.84 -65.79
CA MET A 1 -32.78 -16.54 -65.47
C MET A 1 -32.75 -15.69 -64.20
N THR A 2 -32.76 -16.32 -63.03
CA THR A 2 -32.88 -15.66 -61.71
C THR A 2 -31.63 -16.00 -60.88
N ILE A 3 -30.44 -15.64 -61.37
CA ILE A 3 -29.15 -15.92 -60.73
C ILE A 3 -28.70 -14.76 -59.82
N SER A 4 -29.36 -13.60 -59.85
CA SER A 4 -28.92 -12.40 -59.12
C SER A 4 -29.38 -12.30 -57.67
N ASN A 5 -30.48 -12.94 -57.27
CA ASN A 5 -31.08 -12.73 -55.95
C ASN A 5 -30.37 -13.49 -54.82
N GLU A 6 -29.88 -14.70 -55.11
CA GLU A 6 -29.17 -15.57 -54.15
C GLU A 6 -27.77 -15.01 -53.82
N ARG A 7 -27.06 -14.48 -54.82
CA ARG A 7 -25.75 -13.85 -54.63
C ARG A 7 -25.83 -12.55 -53.83
N GLY A 8 -26.87 -11.75 -54.03
CA GLY A 8 -27.14 -10.54 -53.24
C GLY A 8 -27.51 -10.86 -51.79
N SER A 9 -28.32 -11.88 -51.57
CA SER A 9 -28.71 -12.34 -50.23
C SER A 9 -27.50 -12.86 -49.43
N ALA A 10 -26.64 -13.67 -50.05
CA ALA A 10 -25.42 -14.17 -49.41
C ALA A 10 -24.50 -13.03 -48.96
N LEU A 11 -24.33 -11.99 -49.79
CA LEU A 11 -23.52 -10.82 -49.44
C LEU A 11 -24.09 -10.07 -48.23
N ILE A 12 -25.40 -9.83 -48.20
CA ILE A 12 -26.06 -9.16 -47.06
C ILE A 12 -25.92 -9.98 -45.78
N ILE A 13 -26.09 -11.30 -45.84
CA ILE A 13 -25.92 -12.17 -44.69
C ILE A 13 -24.48 -12.09 -44.17
N THR A 14 -23.48 -12.16 -45.04
CA THR A 14 -22.08 -12.05 -44.62
C THR A 14 -21.76 -10.67 -44.02
N LEU A 15 -22.33 -9.59 -44.55
CA LEU A 15 -22.16 -8.24 -44.03
C LEU A 15 -22.79 -8.10 -42.63
N MET A 16 -23.98 -8.66 -42.44
CA MET A 16 -24.65 -8.68 -41.14
C MET A 16 -23.87 -9.49 -40.11
N LEU A 17 -23.35 -10.65 -40.52
CA LEU A 17 -22.49 -11.47 -39.66
C LEU A 17 -21.19 -10.76 -39.29
N LEU A 18 -20.56 -10.07 -40.25
CA LEU A 18 -19.36 -9.27 -40.00
C LEU A 18 -19.64 -8.12 -39.02
N LEU A 19 -20.79 -7.46 -39.14
CA LEU A 19 -21.19 -6.38 -38.26
C LEU A 19 -21.44 -6.87 -36.83
N ILE A 20 -22.11 -8.01 -36.66
CA ILE A 20 -22.31 -8.65 -35.36
C ILE A 20 -20.97 -9.05 -34.76
N LEU A 21 -20.09 -9.68 -35.53
CA LEU A 21 -18.77 -10.10 -35.07
C LEU A 21 -17.90 -8.90 -34.64
N THR A 22 -17.97 -7.80 -35.39
CA THR A 22 -17.27 -6.56 -35.07
C THR A 22 -17.79 -5.96 -33.76
N ALA A 23 -19.11 -5.91 -33.58
CA ALA A 23 -19.73 -5.43 -32.34
C ALA A 23 -19.26 -6.26 -31.14
N ILE A 24 -19.31 -7.60 -31.24
CA ILE A 24 -18.83 -8.49 -30.18
C ILE A 24 -17.34 -8.27 -29.90
N GLY A 25 -16.51 -8.11 -30.94
CA GLY A 25 -15.08 -7.84 -30.81
C GLY A 25 -14.79 -6.56 -30.02
N ILE A 26 -15.52 -5.47 -30.30
CA ILE A 26 -15.39 -4.20 -29.56
C ILE A 26 -15.77 -4.37 -28.09
N TYR A 27 -16.88 -5.07 -27.81
CA TYR A 27 -17.30 -5.35 -26.43
C TYR A 27 -16.26 -6.19 -25.67
N ALA A 28 -15.72 -7.22 -26.30
CA ALA A 28 -14.71 -8.09 -25.70
C ALA A 28 -13.42 -7.33 -25.34
N ILE A 29 -12.94 -6.45 -26.23
CA ILE A 29 -11.77 -5.61 -25.98
C ILE A 29 -12.06 -4.64 -24.81
N SER A 30 -13.22 -4.00 -24.82
CA SER A 30 -13.61 -3.03 -23.78
C SER A 30 -13.65 -3.66 -22.38
N ILE A 31 -14.20 -4.88 -22.26
CA ILE A 31 -14.18 -5.65 -21.01
C ILE A 31 -12.75 -5.95 -20.59
N SER A 32 -11.93 -6.48 -21.51
CA SER A 32 -10.54 -6.84 -21.24
C SER A 32 -9.70 -5.65 -20.75
N THR A 33 -9.89 -4.46 -21.34
CA THR A 33 -9.20 -3.24 -20.91
C THR A 33 -9.67 -2.78 -19.53
N THR A 34 -10.95 -2.97 -19.22
CA THR A 34 -11.50 -2.60 -17.90
C THR A 34 -10.97 -3.51 -16.81
N GLU A 35 -10.96 -4.83 -17.04
CA GLU A 35 -10.41 -5.81 -16.10
C GLU A 35 -8.92 -5.59 -15.85
N MET A 36 -8.15 -5.30 -16.91
CA MET A 36 -6.73 -4.96 -16.77
C MET A 36 -6.51 -3.72 -15.91
N SER A 37 -7.32 -2.68 -16.10
CA SER A 37 -7.24 -1.45 -15.29
C SER A 37 -7.54 -1.73 -13.81
N ILE A 38 -8.57 -2.54 -13.53
CA ILE A 38 -8.93 -2.94 -12.17
C ILE A 38 -7.80 -3.77 -11.53
N ALA A 39 -7.25 -4.74 -12.26
CA ALA A 39 -6.16 -5.57 -11.78
C ALA A 39 -4.91 -4.73 -11.47
N LEU A 40 -4.61 -3.74 -12.31
CA LEU A 40 -3.49 -2.83 -12.11
C LEU A 40 -3.69 -1.97 -10.86
N GLN A 41 -4.88 -1.41 -10.68
CA GLN A 41 -5.21 -0.60 -9.50
C GLN A 41 -5.19 -1.43 -8.21
N SER A 42 -5.69 -2.66 -8.25
CA SER A 42 -5.63 -3.59 -7.11
C SER A 42 -4.18 -3.90 -6.74
N LYS A 43 -3.35 -4.27 -7.72
CA LYS A 43 -1.93 -4.55 -7.52
C LYS A 43 -1.20 -3.34 -6.92
N THR A 44 -1.41 -2.15 -7.49
CA THR A 44 -0.80 -0.91 -7.00
C THR A 44 -1.26 -0.58 -5.59
N GLY A 45 -2.55 -0.77 -5.28
CA GLY A 45 -3.09 -0.57 -3.93
C GLY A 45 -2.45 -1.50 -2.90
N THR A 46 -2.31 -2.78 -3.23
CA THR A 46 -1.63 -3.77 -2.37
C THR A 46 -0.16 -3.45 -2.18
N ALA A 47 0.57 -3.11 -3.25
CA ALA A 47 1.97 -2.71 -3.16
C ALA A 47 2.13 -1.52 -2.21
N THR A 48 1.36 -0.44 -2.43
CA THR A 48 1.40 0.77 -1.61
C THR A 48 1.09 0.51 -0.14
N LEU A 49 0.11 -0.35 0.14
CA LEU A 49 -0.23 -0.77 1.51
C LEU A 49 0.94 -1.54 2.15
N ASN A 50 1.45 -2.56 1.46
CA ASN A 50 2.54 -3.39 1.96
C ASN A 50 3.82 -2.56 2.23
N SER A 51 4.12 -1.57 1.39
CA SER A 51 5.25 -0.65 1.61
C SER A 51 5.03 0.19 2.87
N ALA A 52 3.82 0.72 3.07
CA ALA A 52 3.48 1.49 4.26
C ALA A 52 3.60 0.64 5.54
N ASP A 53 3.07 -0.59 5.52
CA ASP A 53 3.14 -1.52 6.65
C ASP A 53 4.58 -1.94 6.95
N SER A 54 5.38 -2.22 5.91
CA SER A 54 6.80 -2.55 6.06
C SER A 54 7.57 -1.41 6.72
N GLY A 55 7.33 -0.16 6.30
CA GLY A 55 7.93 1.01 6.92
C GLY A 55 7.47 1.22 8.37
N ALA A 56 6.23 0.85 8.71
CA ALA A 56 5.73 0.93 10.09
C ALA A 56 6.48 -0.07 10.99
N HIS A 57 6.60 -1.32 10.56
CA HIS A 57 7.38 -2.34 11.27
C HIS A 57 8.84 -1.91 11.45
N PHE A 58 9.48 -1.42 10.39
CA PHE A 58 10.84 -0.90 10.47
C PHE A 58 10.97 0.24 11.49
N GLY A 59 10.02 1.18 11.51
CA GLY A 59 10.03 2.28 12.48
C GLY A 59 9.78 1.84 13.92
N ILE A 60 8.97 0.79 14.13
CA ILE A 60 8.72 0.19 15.44
C ILE A 60 10.01 -0.49 15.96
N ASP A 61 10.71 -1.24 15.12
CA ASP A 61 11.93 -1.96 15.49
C ASP A 61 13.10 -1.02 15.85
N LEU A 62 13.06 0.22 15.38
CA LEU A 62 14.06 1.24 15.70
C LEU A 62 13.85 1.91 17.05
N VAL A 63 12.67 1.79 17.68
CA VAL A 63 12.42 2.35 19.01
C VAL A 63 13.43 1.75 20.01
N PRO A 64 14.12 2.55 20.84
CA PRO A 64 13.84 3.95 21.20
C PRO A 64 14.54 5.03 20.36
N ASN A 65 15.22 4.67 19.27
CA ASN A 65 15.85 5.64 18.38
C ASN A 65 14.80 6.40 17.56
N VAL A 66 14.90 7.72 17.57
CA VAL A 66 13.92 8.61 16.94
C VAL A 66 14.41 9.06 15.56
N LEU A 67 13.62 8.78 14.53
CA LEU A 67 13.84 9.24 13.16
C LEU A 67 13.19 10.62 12.99
N THR A 68 13.93 11.67 13.33
CA THR A 68 13.46 13.06 13.21
C THR A 68 13.41 13.58 11.78
N THR A 69 14.05 12.87 10.86
CA THR A 69 14.03 13.13 9.41
C THR A 69 13.43 11.95 8.67
N ASP A 70 12.81 12.23 7.53
CA ASP A 70 12.27 11.23 6.61
C ASP A 70 13.35 10.20 6.23
N CYS A 71 13.18 8.97 6.71
CA CYS A 71 13.97 7.83 6.27
C CYS A 71 13.26 7.16 5.09
N THR A 72 13.83 7.28 3.89
CA THR A 72 13.21 6.79 2.65
C THR A 72 13.93 5.55 2.13
N VAL A 73 13.17 4.50 1.83
CA VAL A 73 13.68 3.24 1.28
C VAL A 73 12.89 2.85 0.04
N VAL A 74 13.61 2.48 -1.02
CA VAL A 74 13.05 1.97 -2.28
C VAL A 74 13.05 0.45 -2.25
N LEU A 75 11.90 -0.16 -2.51
CA LEU A 75 11.69 -1.60 -2.54
C LEU A 75 11.98 -2.17 -3.94
N PRO A 76 12.17 -3.50 -4.08
CA PRO A 76 12.45 -4.14 -5.38
C PRO A 76 11.37 -3.93 -6.44
N ASP A 77 10.12 -3.70 -6.03
CA ASP A 77 9.00 -3.39 -6.92
C ASP A 77 8.91 -1.90 -7.30
N GLN A 78 9.93 -1.11 -6.92
CA GLN A 78 10.02 0.34 -7.06
C GLN A 78 9.00 1.15 -6.26
N SER A 79 8.20 0.49 -5.41
CA SER A 79 7.45 1.20 -4.38
C SER A 79 8.42 1.77 -3.35
N VAL A 80 7.98 2.79 -2.63
CA VAL A 80 8.82 3.51 -1.68
C VAL A 80 8.10 3.57 -0.35
N TYR A 81 8.81 3.46 0.76
CA TYR A 81 8.28 3.87 2.04
C TYR A 81 9.15 4.96 2.67
N THR A 82 8.51 5.87 3.39
CA THR A 82 9.15 6.91 4.19
C THR A 82 8.68 6.81 5.63
N VAL A 83 9.63 6.72 6.56
CA VAL A 83 9.36 6.58 7.99
C VAL A 83 9.86 7.80 8.75
N THR A 84 9.05 8.29 9.68
CA THR A 84 9.46 9.21 10.73
C THR A 84 9.00 8.68 12.08
N SER A 85 9.69 9.05 13.14
CA SER A 85 9.23 8.80 14.49
C SER A 85 9.46 10.00 15.38
N ARG A 86 8.66 10.10 16.45
CA ARG A 86 8.80 11.13 17.49
C ARG A 86 8.47 10.54 18.84
N THR A 87 9.12 11.06 19.88
CA THR A 87 8.68 10.80 21.25
C THR A 87 7.51 11.70 21.60
N THR A 88 6.51 11.15 22.28
CA THR A 88 5.34 11.92 22.77
C THR A 88 5.67 12.64 24.10
N GLY A 89 6.87 12.42 24.66
CA GLY A 89 7.39 13.16 25.80
C GLY A 89 6.79 12.81 27.16
N THR A 90 5.82 11.90 27.21
CA THR A 90 5.18 11.47 28.46
C THR A 90 5.72 10.12 28.89
N LEU A 91 6.34 10.09 30.07
CA LEU A 91 6.70 8.83 30.74
C LEU A 91 5.52 8.37 31.60
N THR A 92 4.96 7.21 31.30
CA THR A 92 3.79 6.67 32.01
C THR A 92 4.18 5.56 32.98
N VAL A 93 3.41 5.41 34.06
CA VAL A 93 3.49 4.25 34.97
C VAL A 93 2.44 3.25 34.53
N LYS A 94 2.83 1.99 34.35
CA LYS A 94 1.89 0.90 34.04
C LYS A 94 1.66 0.01 35.25
N ALA A 95 0.41 -0.43 35.42
CA ALA A 95 0.03 -1.36 36.46
C ALA A 95 0.86 -2.65 36.37
N GLY A 96 1.28 -3.19 37.52
CA GLY A 96 2.18 -4.35 37.59
C GLY A 96 3.67 -4.02 37.60
N PHE A 97 4.05 -2.76 37.37
CA PHE A 97 5.44 -2.29 37.52
C PHE A 97 5.58 -1.37 38.73
N GLY A 98 6.70 -1.50 39.46
CA GLY A 98 6.99 -0.65 40.61
C GLY A 98 7.22 0.82 40.23
N SER A 99 7.13 1.73 41.21
CA SER A 99 7.30 3.18 41.01
C SER A 99 8.66 3.62 40.43
N ASN A 100 9.63 2.71 40.36
CA ASN A 100 10.94 2.93 39.76
C ASN A 100 11.00 2.63 38.26
N TYR A 101 9.89 2.22 37.63
CA TYR A 101 9.84 1.95 36.19
C TYR A 101 8.92 2.93 35.47
N ARG A 102 9.31 3.31 34.26
CA ARG A 102 8.51 4.15 33.35
C ARG A 102 8.46 3.53 31.96
N PHE A 103 7.45 3.93 31.20
CA PHE A 103 7.25 3.59 29.79
C PHE A 103 7.23 4.88 28.99
N ALA A 104 7.91 4.88 27.84
CA ALA A 104 7.93 6.00 26.92
C ALA A 104 7.11 5.65 25.68
N ASP A 105 6.25 6.58 25.27
CA ASP A 105 5.43 6.39 24.08
C ASP A 105 6.09 7.06 22.88
N PHE A 106 6.17 6.32 21.78
CA PHE A 106 6.72 6.77 20.52
C PHE A 106 5.66 6.70 19.44
N GLU A 107 5.47 7.80 18.71
CA GLU A 107 4.66 7.80 17.51
C GLU A 107 5.55 7.50 16.31
N VAL A 108 5.23 6.43 15.59
CA VAL A 108 5.88 6.05 14.33
C VAL A 108 4.90 6.32 13.20
N THR A 109 5.32 7.11 12.22
CA THR A 109 4.53 7.39 11.01
C THR A 109 5.27 6.83 9.81
N SER A 110 4.63 5.92 9.09
CA SER A 110 5.11 5.36 7.83
C SER A 110 4.21 5.78 6.68
N ARG A 111 4.80 6.15 5.55
CA ARG A 111 4.12 6.49 4.31
C ARG A 111 4.61 5.57 3.20
N GLY A 112 3.74 4.73 2.68
CA GLY A 112 3.99 3.94 1.47
C GLY A 112 3.51 4.68 0.23
N ASN A 113 4.35 4.72 -0.80
CA ASN A 113 4.10 5.33 -2.09
C ASN A 113 4.18 4.27 -3.18
N ALA A 114 3.26 4.35 -4.13
CA ALA A 114 3.24 3.48 -5.30
C ALA A 114 4.51 3.65 -6.17
N PRO A 115 4.82 2.67 -7.04
CA PRO A 115 5.85 2.81 -8.05
C PRO A 115 5.64 4.04 -8.96
N PRO A 116 6.70 4.60 -9.58
CA PRO A 116 6.64 5.90 -10.28
C PRO A 116 5.61 5.99 -11.42
N GLN A 117 5.26 4.87 -12.03
CA GLN A 117 4.22 4.79 -13.06
C GLN A 117 2.79 4.97 -12.54
N PHE A 118 2.58 5.06 -11.23
CA PHE A 118 1.27 5.17 -10.58
C PHE A 118 1.24 6.28 -9.53
N VAL A 119 0.04 6.74 -9.20
CA VAL A 119 -0.20 7.71 -8.13
C VAL A 119 -1.06 7.06 -7.07
N ALA A 120 -0.44 6.64 -5.97
CA ALA A 120 -1.14 6.24 -4.76
C ALA A 120 -0.22 6.42 -3.54
N GLN A 121 -0.83 6.72 -2.40
CA GLN A 121 -0.13 6.86 -1.13
C GLN A 121 -0.98 6.26 0.00
N ARG A 122 -0.32 5.60 0.95
CA ARG A 122 -0.91 5.12 2.19
C ARG A 122 -0.07 5.58 3.37
N THR A 123 -0.72 5.94 4.46
CA THR A 123 -0.06 6.34 5.71
C THR A 123 -0.51 5.40 6.82
N VAL A 124 0.44 4.86 7.56
CA VAL A 124 0.24 4.05 8.77
C VAL A 124 0.85 4.82 9.93
N GLN A 125 0.08 4.98 11.00
CA GLN A 125 0.55 5.58 12.23
C GLN A 125 0.43 4.54 13.35
N ALA A 126 1.53 4.30 14.03
CA ALA A 126 1.61 3.39 15.17
C ALA A 126 2.06 4.17 16.42
N VAL A 127 1.53 3.77 17.57
CA VAL A 127 2.02 4.22 18.88
C VAL A 127 2.67 3.02 19.55
N VAL A 128 3.94 3.19 19.94
CA VAL A 128 4.76 2.14 20.52
C VAL A 128 5.09 2.50 21.95
N ASP A 129 4.68 1.65 22.88
CA ASP A 129 5.01 1.79 24.30
C ASP A 129 6.31 1.04 24.56
N TYR A 130 7.39 1.77 24.84
CA TYR A 130 8.71 1.21 25.12
C TYR A 130 9.02 1.23 26.61
N GLY A 131 9.41 0.08 27.14
CA GLY A 131 9.81 -0.08 28.54
C GLY A 131 9.79 -1.55 28.97
N PRO A 132 9.99 -1.85 30.26
CA PRO A 132 10.19 -0.91 31.36
C PRO A 132 11.58 -0.27 31.36
N VAL A 133 11.65 1.06 31.50
CA VAL A 133 12.91 1.80 31.69
C VAL A 133 13.04 2.14 33.19
N PRO A 134 14.16 1.82 33.86
CA PRO A 134 14.38 2.22 35.24
C PRO A 134 14.55 3.74 35.34
N VAL A 135 13.79 4.37 36.23
CA VAL A 135 13.80 5.82 36.48
C VAL A 135 13.90 6.06 37.99
N GLY A 136 15.10 6.41 38.45
CA GLY A 136 15.42 6.67 39.86
C GLY A 136 16.91 6.42 40.15
N THR A 137 17.44 7.00 41.23
CA THR A 137 18.82 6.79 41.72
C THR A 137 18.98 5.44 42.43
N GLY A 138 18.55 4.36 41.79
CA GLY A 138 18.89 3.02 42.24
C GLY A 138 20.39 2.85 42.14
N TYR A 139 21.08 2.88 43.27
CA TYR A 139 22.49 2.54 43.40
C TYR A 139 22.73 1.21 42.67
N ASP A 140 23.60 1.21 41.65
CA ASP A 140 24.13 -0.01 41.03
C ASP A 140 25.30 -0.47 41.93
N PRO A 141 25.14 -1.54 42.73
CA PRO A 141 26.24 -2.04 43.53
C PRO A 141 27.17 -2.84 42.63
N ASN A 142 28.11 -2.13 41.98
CA ASN A 142 29.41 -2.72 41.68
C ASN A 142 30.30 -2.63 42.91
#